data_AF-A0A1S3HKS2-F1
#
_entry.id   AF-A0A1S3HKS2-F1
#
_cell.length_a   1.000
_cell.length_b   1.000
_cell.length_c   1.000
_cell.angle_alpha   90.00
_cell.angle_beta   90.00
_cell.angle_gamma   90.00
#
_symmetry.space_group_name_H-M   'P 1'
#
loop_
_entity.id
_entity.type
_entity.pdbx_description
1 polymer ?
#
loop_
_entity_poly.entity_id
_entity_poly.type
_entity_poly.pdbx_seq_one_letter_code
_entity_poly.pdbx_strand_id
1 'polypeptide(L)'
;MTVEFCLKFCDQKGHGLAGLKDGNECYCGNELIKSTLRPGKCSDTCSGNRNQICGDDDEFSLYTVGDSGSGGSGDSKIPEVPPVIIG
;
A
#
# COMPACT_ATOMS: atom_id res chain seq x y z
N MET A 1 -5.09 1.81 10.64
CA MET A 1 -4.66 1.78 9.22
C MET A 1 -5.06 0.46 8.58
N THR A 2 -5.57 0.47 7.35
CA THR A 2 -5.71 -0.72 6.49
C THR A 2 -5.23 -0.37 5.08
N VAL A 3 -4.90 -1.38 4.26
CA VAL A 3 -4.49 -1.15 2.87
C VAL A 3 -5.62 -0.45 2.09
N GLU A 4 -6.87 -0.86 2.27
CA GLU A 4 -8.02 -0.26 1.59
C GLU A 4 -8.25 1.18 1.99
N PHE A 5 -8.06 1.49 3.28
CA PHE A 5 -8.18 2.86 3.77
C PHE A 5 -7.13 3.75 3.10
N CYS A 6 -5.86 3.30 3.05
CA CYS A 6 -4.79 4.08 2.45
C CYS A 6 -4.98 4.26 0.95
N LEU A 7 -5.39 3.21 0.23
CA LEU A 7 -5.72 3.29 -1.19
C LEU A 7 -6.84 4.29 -1.47
N LYS A 8 -7.95 4.22 -0.74
CA LYS A 8 -9.06 5.18 -0.89
C LYS A 8 -8.66 6.60 -0.55
N PHE A 9 -7.82 6.77 0.46
CA PHE A 9 -7.33 8.08 0.86
C PHE A 9 -6.45 8.70 -0.24
N CYS A 10 -5.58 7.91 -0.86
CA CYS A 10 -4.74 8.38 -1.97
C CYS A 10 -5.52 8.61 -3.25
N ASP A 11 -6.51 7.78 -3.55
CA ASP A 11 -7.46 7.98 -4.66
C ASP A 11 -8.22 9.30 -4.53
N GLN A 12 -8.78 9.59 -3.36
CA GLN A 12 -9.48 10.86 -3.09
C GLN A 12 -8.58 12.09 -3.23
N LYS A 13 -7.27 11.92 -3.05
CA LYS A 13 -6.28 12.98 -3.23
C LYS A 13 -5.73 13.07 -4.66
N GLY A 14 -6.16 12.19 -5.57
CA GLY A 14 -5.69 12.16 -6.95
C GLY A 14 -4.29 11.59 -7.11
N HIS A 15 -3.88 10.70 -6.20
CA HIS A 15 -2.59 10.02 -6.25
C HIS A 15 -2.72 8.59 -6.80
N GLY A 16 -1.79 8.19 -7.66
CA GLY A 16 -1.75 6.86 -8.28
C GLY A 16 -1.10 5.76 -7.43
N LEU A 17 -0.47 6.12 -6.30
CA LEU A 17 0.24 5.19 -5.41
C LEU A 17 -0.13 5.44 -3.95
N ALA A 18 -0.20 4.35 -3.19
CA ALA A 18 -0.35 4.32 -1.75
C ALA A 18 0.82 3.53 -1.15
N GLY A 19 1.52 4.12 -0.18
CA GLY A 19 2.59 3.49 0.59
C GLY A 19 2.21 3.38 2.06
N LEU A 20 2.47 2.23 2.66
CA LEU A 20 2.21 1.98 4.07
C LEU A 20 3.52 1.66 4.78
N LYS A 21 3.66 2.17 6.01
CA LYS A 21 4.86 2.06 6.84
C LYS A 21 4.46 1.86 8.32
N ASP A 22 5.28 1.14 9.08
CA ASP A 22 5.13 0.94 10.53
C ASP A 22 3.75 0.37 10.98
N GLY A 23 3.02 -0.29 10.07
CA GLY A 23 1.68 -0.82 10.38
C GLY A 23 0.58 0.25 10.55
N ASN A 24 0.91 1.53 10.57
CA ASN A 24 -0.02 2.59 10.96
C ASN A 24 0.04 3.86 10.08
N GLU A 25 1.08 4.02 9.27
CA GLU A 25 1.28 5.19 8.42
C GLU A 25 0.75 4.95 6.99
N CYS A 26 0.36 6.03 6.33
CA CYS A 26 -0.11 6.03 4.94
C CYS A 26 0.42 7.24 4.18
N TYR A 27 1.01 6.98 3.03
CA TYR A 27 1.66 7.94 2.16
C TYR A 27 1.06 7.85 0.76
N CYS A 28 0.87 8.99 0.12
CA CYS A 28 0.35 9.04 -1.25
C CYS A 28 1.39 9.62 -2.18
N GLY A 29 1.50 9.05 -3.38
CA GLY A 29 2.47 9.47 -4.37
C GLY A 29 1.99 9.20 -5.79
N ASN A 30 2.71 9.72 -6.77
CA ASN A 30 2.45 9.47 -8.19
C ASN A 30 3.61 8.77 -8.89
N GLU A 31 4.79 8.78 -8.27
CA GLU A 31 6.01 8.23 -8.83
C GLU A 31 6.81 7.53 -7.73
N LEU A 32 7.47 6.44 -8.10
CA LEU A 32 8.49 5.81 -7.28
C LEU A 32 9.77 6.63 -7.44
N ILE A 33 10.13 7.43 -6.44
CA ILE A 33 11.38 8.18 -6.45
C ILE A 33 12.52 7.18 -6.31
N LYS A 34 13.07 6.70 -7.44
CA LYS A 34 14.30 5.89 -7.61
C LYS A 34 14.79 5.22 -6.31
N SER A 35 13.95 4.43 -5.68
CA SER A 35 14.35 3.66 -4.52
C SER A 35 14.73 2.29 -5.02
N THR A 36 15.76 1.70 -4.42
CA THR A 36 16.25 0.42 -4.91
C THR A 36 15.18 -0.59 -4.56
N LEU A 37 14.48 -1.10 -5.57
CA LEU A 37 13.58 -2.24 -5.43
C LEU A 37 14.40 -3.42 -4.95
N ARG A 38 14.50 -3.57 -3.64
CA ARG A 38 15.05 -4.75 -3.00
C ARG A 38 13.87 -5.57 -2.52
N PRO A 39 13.92 -6.91 -2.67
CA PRO A 39 13.03 -7.76 -1.90
C PRO A 39 13.39 -7.59 -0.41
N GLY A 40 12.78 -6.60 0.22
CA GLY A 40 12.80 -6.36 1.65
C GLY A 40 11.86 -7.31 2.39
N LYS A 41 11.72 -7.10 3.70
CA LYS A 41 10.74 -7.83 4.51
C LYS A 41 9.82 -6.82 5.17
N CYS A 42 8.83 -6.32 4.43
CA CYS A 42 7.67 -5.73 5.09
C CYS A 42 7.00 -6.80 5.95
N SER A 43 7.08 -6.62 7.27
CA SER A 43 6.56 -7.59 8.24
C SER A 43 5.51 -6.99 9.16
N ASP A 44 5.42 -5.67 9.22
CA ASP A 44 4.43 -5.00 10.04
C ASP A 44 3.03 -5.19 9.49
N THR A 45 2.17 -5.69 10.36
CA THR A 45 0.76 -5.86 10.04
C THR A 45 0.01 -4.56 10.23
N CYS A 46 -1.02 -4.33 9.43
CA CYS A 46 -1.84 -3.15 9.56
C CYS A 46 -2.57 -3.10 10.91
N SER A 47 -2.49 -1.95 11.59
CA SER A 47 -3.15 -1.69 12.89
C SER A 47 -4.67 -1.90 12.87
N GLY A 48 -5.32 -1.77 11.71
CA GLY A 48 -6.76 -2.02 11.51
C GLY A 48 -7.10 -3.39 10.91
N ASN A 49 -6.10 -4.14 10.41
CA ASN A 49 -6.29 -5.48 9.87
C ASN A 49 -4.96 -6.25 9.90
N ARG A 50 -4.80 -7.16 10.87
CA ARG A 50 -3.55 -7.93 11.04
C ARG A 50 -3.27 -8.93 9.93
N ASN A 51 -4.22 -9.15 9.02
CA ASN A 51 -4.05 -10.04 7.87
C ASN A 51 -3.45 -9.31 6.66
N GLN A 52 -3.15 -8.02 6.80
CA GLN A 52 -2.57 -7.18 5.76
C GLN A 52 -1.18 -6.70 6.17
N ILE A 53 -0.30 -6.57 5.20
CA ILE A 53 1.05 -6.02 5.39
C ILE A 53 1.04 -4.51 5.11
N CYS A 54 1.59 -3.75 6.04
CA CYS A 54 1.59 -2.29 6.08
C CYS A 54 3.01 -1.72 6.29
N GLY A 55 3.99 -2.28 5.59
CA GLY A 55 5.37 -1.82 5.61
C GLY A 55 6.22 -2.44 6.71
N ASP A 56 7.25 -1.69 7.11
CA ASP A 56 8.16 -1.92 8.24
C ASP A 56 8.67 -0.56 8.76
N ASP A 57 9.63 -0.53 9.69
CA ASP A 57 10.18 0.73 10.25
C ASP A 57 10.96 1.55 9.20
N ASP A 58 11.67 0.88 8.28
CA ASP A 58 12.47 1.54 7.22
C ASP A 58 11.94 1.26 5.81
N GLU A 59 10.97 0.36 5.65
CA GLU A 59 10.52 -0.15 4.35
C GLU A 59 9.05 0.15 4.09
N PHE A 60 8.74 0.69 2.91
CA PHE A 60 7.34 0.94 2.53
C PHE A 60 6.76 -0.27 1.81
N SER A 61 5.53 -0.65 2.18
CA SER A 61 4.67 -1.48 1.35
C SER A 61 3.89 -0.60 0.38
N LEU A 62 4.20 -0.69 -0.92
CA LEU A 62 3.50 0.08 -1.94
C LEU A 62 2.43 -0.69 -2.69
N TYR A 63 1.36 0.03 -3.01
CA TYR A 63 0.20 -0.42 -3.78
C TYR A 63 -0.18 0.65 -4.82
N THR A 64 -0.62 0.22 -6.00
CA THR A 64 -1.15 1.11 -7.04
C THR A 64 -2.62 1.42 -6.80
N VAL A 65 -2.96 2.70 -6.80
CA VAL A 65 -4.34 3.18 -6.76
C VAL A 65 -4.92 2.97 -8.16
N GLY A 66 -6.02 2.22 -8.25
CA GLY A 66 -6.65 1.87 -9.53
C GLY A 66 -6.33 0.47 -10.04
N ASP A 67 -5.38 -0.27 -9.45
CA ASP A 67 -5.32 -1.74 -9.57
C ASP A 67 -6.31 -2.40 -8.59
N SER A 68 -7.46 -1.76 -8.42
CA SER A 68 -8.70 -2.51 -8.29
C SER A 68 -8.99 -2.95 -9.71
N GLY A 69 -8.61 -4.18 -10.08
CA GLY A 69 -8.81 -4.71 -11.42
C GLY A 69 -10.17 -4.27 -11.96
N SER A 70 -10.16 -3.55 -13.09
CA SER A 70 -11.31 -2.88 -13.70
C SER A 70 -12.65 -3.58 -13.44
N GLY A 71 -13.49 -2.99 -12.60
CA GLY A 71 -14.85 -3.48 -12.37
C GLY A 71 -15.42 -2.95 -11.06
N GLY A 72 -16.58 -2.30 -11.14
CA GLY A 72 -17.19 -1.61 -10.00
C GLY A 72 -17.63 -2.49 -8.83
N SER A 73 -17.98 -1.80 -7.75
CA SER A 73 -18.99 -2.20 -6.77
C SER A 73 -18.76 -3.51 -6.01
N GLY A 74 -18.12 -3.40 -4.84
CA GLY A 74 -18.18 -4.42 -3.79
C GLY A 74 -17.01 -5.40 -3.81
N ASP A 75 -16.83 -6.06 -2.67
CA ASP A 75 -15.83 -7.10 -2.38
C ASP A 75 -14.34 -6.71 -2.36
N SER A 76 -13.84 -6.71 -1.13
CA SER A 76 -12.49 -6.47 -0.66
C SER A 76 -11.45 -7.51 -1.10
N LYS A 77 -11.33 -7.82 -2.39
CA LYS A 77 -10.14 -8.55 -2.85
C LYS A 77 -8.98 -7.55 -2.88
N ILE A 78 -8.28 -7.44 -1.75
CA ILE A 78 -6.93 -6.88 -1.69
C ILE A 78 -6.20 -7.52 -2.88
N PRO A 79 -5.69 -6.75 -3.85
CA PRO A 79 -4.94 -7.36 -4.91
C PRO A 79 -3.82 -8.15 -4.22
N GLU A 80 -3.72 -9.45 -4.50
CA GLU A 80 -2.62 -10.30 -4.05
C GLU A 80 -1.30 -9.87 -4.73
N VAL A 81 -1.22 -8.62 -5.18
CA VAL A 81 0.01 -7.98 -5.60
C VAL A 81 0.87 -7.87 -4.35
N PRO A 82 2.00 -8.60 -4.30
CA PRO A 82 2.93 -8.41 -3.21
C PRO A 82 3.31 -6.93 -3.17
N PRO A 83 3.34 -6.31 -1.98
CA PRO A 83 3.73 -4.91 -1.88
C PRO A 83 5.08 -4.73 -2.57
N VAL A 84 5.20 -3.68 -3.38
CA VAL A 84 6.49 -3.32 -3.94
C VAL A 84 7.27 -2.67 -2.81
N ILE A 85 8.32 -3.36 -2.35
CA ILE A 85 9.12 -2.92 -1.21
C ILE A 85 10.22 -1.98 -1.71
N ILE A 86 10.25 -0.78 -1.15
CA ILE A 86 11.30 0.22 -1.40
C ILE A 86 11.91 0.68 -0.09
N GLY A 87 13.24 0.65 -0.06
CA GLY A 87 14.10 1.34 0.91
C GLY A 87 15.00 2.35 0.22
#